data_AF-A0A2P8EBE3-F1
#
_entry.id   AF-A0A2P8EBE3-F1
#
_cell.length_a   1.000
_cell.length_b   1.000
_cell.length_c   1.000
_cell.angle_alpha   90.00
_cell.angle_beta   90.00
_cell.angle_gamma   90.00
#
_symmetry.space_group_name_H-M   'P 1'
#
loop_
_entity.id
_entity.type
_entity.pdbx_description
1 polymer ?
#
loop_
_entity_poly.entity_id
_entity_poly.type
_entity_poly.pdbx_seq_one_letter_code
_entity_poly.pdbx_strand_id
1 'polypeptide(L)'
;MEEFLGACQDWYPDACIPKWAGWYEETEGEPPVVIQPEELALAAQAQIKIPNPQVEQNPKLENTANTTLVNVDTGFWVTDPASVGGEDGVHEIRATIPETGVWVEIRAETDGLQIASQAGSTTCTPAEAVTAWSPGSDPACSVQFNRASTHLPGGYPVTVSSAWNTSWRGGVGDTETDSGTLDPITTETTLNIPVAEVQTLVTD
;
A
#
# COMPACT_ATOMS: atom_id res chain seq x y z
N MET A 1 -32.62 -12.37 -24.59
CA MET A 1 -32.21 -12.66 -25.97
C MET A 1 -30.73 -12.40 -25.97
N GLU A 2 -29.95 -13.45 -25.70
CA GLU A 2 -28.49 -13.34 -25.63
C GLU A 2 -27.93 -13.73 -26.99
N GLU A 3 -27.03 -12.90 -27.51
CA GLU A 3 -26.40 -13.04 -28.81
C GLU A 3 -25.02 -13.67 -28.63
N PHE A 4 -24.79 -14.78 -29.31
CA PHE A 4 -23.53 -15.52 -29.28
C PHE A 4 -22.43 -14.70 -29.97
N LEU A 5 -21.36 -14.35 -29.24
CA LEU A 5 -20.31 -13.45 -29.72
C LEU A 5 -19.13 -14.15 -30.43
N GLY A 6 -19.18 -15.47 -30.64
CA GLY A 6 -18.18 -16.23 -31.41
C GLY A 6 -17.42 -17.27 -30.58
N ALA A 7 -16.64 -18.12 -31.26
CA ALA A 7 -15.83 -19.15 -30.63
C ALA A 7 -14.43 -18.62 -30.27
N CYS A 8 -13.77 -19.20 -29.27
CA CYS A 8 -12.40 -18.82 -28.84
C CYS A 8 -11.40 -18.77 -30.01
N GLN A 9 -11.62 -19.63 -31.01
CA GLN A 9 -10.83 -19.71 -32.23
C GLN A 9 -10.88 -18.43 -33.09
N ASP A 10 -11.93 -17.61 -32.93
CA ASP A 10 -12.11 -16.34 -33.63
C ASP A 10 -11.27 -15.21 -33.01
N TRP A 11 -10.90 -15.33 -31.73
CA TRP A 11 -10.16 -14.29 -30.99
C TRP A 11 -8.71 -14.66 -30.70
N TYR A 12 -8.40 -15.95 -30.55
CA TYR A 12 -7.06 -16.43 -30.20
C TYR A 12 -6.67 -17.70 -31.00
N PRO A 13 -6.38 -17.56 -32.30
CA PRO A 13 -6.19 -18.70 -33.20
C PRO A 13 -4.99 -19.60 -32.83
N ASP A 14 -3.96 -19.04 -32.18
CA ASP A 14 -2.71 -19.75 -31.90
C ASP A 14 -2.66 -20.38 -30.49
N ALA A 15 -3.58 -20.02 -29.60
CA ALA A 15 -3.70 -20.59 -28.25
C ALA A 15 -4.59 -21.86 -28.23
N CYS A 16 -5.41 -22.04 -29.27
CA CYS A 16 -6.33 -23.17 -29.40
C CYS A 16 -5.73 -24.31 -30.24
N ILE A 17 -4.64 -24.93 -29.75
CA ILE A 17 -4.17 -26.21 -30.33
C ILE A 17 -4.81 -27.36 -29.54
N PRO A 18 -5.65 -28.21 -30.14
CA PRO A 18 -6.12 -29.41 -29.47
C PRO A 18 -4.98 -30.43 -29.41
N LYS A 19 -4.42 -30.68 -28.22
CA LYS A 19 -3.60 -31.89 -28.01
C LYS A 19 -4.52 -33.06 -27.69
N TRP A 20 -4.43 -34.06 -28.58
CA TRP A 20 -4.96 -35.44 -28.59
C TRP A 20 -6.49 -35.64 -28.50
N ALA A 21 -7.04 -36.21 -29.57
CA ALA A 21 -8.41 -36.70 -29.64
C ALA A 21 -8.56 -37.99 -28.80
N GLY A 22 -9.01 -37.84 -27.56
CA GLY A 22 -9.72 -38.87 -26.82
C GLY A 22 -11.21 -38.69 -27.04
N TRP A 23 -11.93 -39.76 -27.42
CA TRP A 23 -13.39 -39.74 -27.54
C TRP A 23 -13.99 -39.43 -26.16
N TYR A 24 -14.70 -38.30 -26.02
CA TYR A 24 -15.56 -38.04 -24.87
C TYR A 24 -17.01 -38.32 -25.31
N GLU A 25 -17.74 -39.09 -24.49
CA GLU A 25 -19.20 -39.13 -24.57
C GLU A 25 -19.72 -37.71 -24.30
N GLU A 26 -20.67 -37.28 -25.12
CA GLU A 26 -21.33 -35.97 -25.06
C GLU A 26 -22.12 -35.86 -23.75
N THR A 27 -21.46 -35.42 -22.68
CA THR A 27 -22.13 -35.01 -21.44
C THR A 27 -22.70 -33.61 -21.67
N GLU A 28 -24.03 -33.48 -21.66
CA GLU A 28 -24.76 -32.21 -21.66
C GLU A 28 -24.41 -31.35 -20.43
N GLY A 29 -23.27 -30.68 -20.46
CA GLY A 29 -22.87 -29.71 -19.45
C GLY A 29 -21.83 -28.77 -20.01
N GLU A 30 -22.01 -27.47 -19.77
CA GLU A 30 -20.94 -26.48 -19.93
C GLU A 30 -19.71 -26.99 -19.15
N PRO A 31 -18.51 -27.08 -19.75
CA PRO A 31 -17.32 -27.47 -19.01
C PRO A 31 -17.16 -26.54 -17.80
N PRO A 32 -16.83 -27.06 -16.61
CA PRO A 32 -16.70 -26.22 -15.43
C PRO A 32 -15.61 -25.16 -15.68
N VAL A 33 -15.92 -23.89 -15.37
CA VAL A 33 -14.92 -22.83 -15.38
C VAL A 33 -13.92 -23.11 -14.28
N VAL A 34 -12.68 -23.41 -14.65
CA VAL A 34 -11.57 -23.64 -13.72
C VAL A 34 -10.78 -22.34 -13.61
N ILE A 35 -10.90 -21.66 -12.48
CA ILE A 35 -10.10 -20.49 -12.15
C ILE A 35 -8.74 -20.97 -11.65
N GLN A 36 -7.66 -20.56 -12.29
CA GLN A 36 -6.31 -20.88 -11.83
C GLN A 36 -5.96 -20.07 -10.57
N PRO A 37 -5.09 -20.57 -9.68
CA PRO A 37 -4.63 -19.81 -8.52
C PRO A 37 -4.11 -18.42 -8.87
N GLU A 38 -3.35 -18.27 -9.97
CA GLU A 38 -2.85 -16.96 -10.42
C GLU A 38 -4.00 -15.97 -10.76
N GLU A 39 -5.04 -16.44 -11.45
CA GLU A 39 -6.22 -15.62 -11.77
C GLU A 39 -6.96 -15.19 -10.49
N LEU A 40 -7.09 -16.10 -9.52
CA LEU A 40 -7.67 -15.78 -8.22
C LEU A 40 -6.79 -14.78 -7.44
N ALA A 41 -5.46 -14.88 -7.53
CA ALA A 41 -4.53 -13.95 -6.90
C ALA A 41 -4.67 -12.53 -7.46
N LEU A 42 -4.73 -12.39 -8.79
CA LEU A 42 -4.97 -11.09 -9.44
C LEU A 42 -6.33 -10.50 -9.04
N ALA A 43 -7.38 -11.32 -9.02
CA ALA A 43 -8.71 -10.88 -8.59
C ALA A 43 -8.75 -10.47 -7.11
N ALA A 44 -8.09 -11.23 -6.23
CA ALA A 44 -8.00 -10.94 -4.80
C ALA A 44 -7.16 -9.69 -4.52
N GLN A 45 -6.06 -9.48 -5.27
CA GLN A 45 -5.23 -8.29 -5.16
C GLN A 45 -6.02 -7.01 -5.48
N ALA A 46 -6.85 -7.04 -6.52
CA ALA A 46 -7.70 -5.91 -6.90
C ALA A 46 -8.70 -5.51 -5.78
N GLN A 47 -8.92 -6.37 -4.79
CA GLN A 47 -9.77 -6.11 -3.63
C GLN A 47 -8.99 -5.69 -2.37
N ILE A 48 -7.65 -5.75 -2.38
CA ILE A 48 -6.83 -5.30 -1.25
C ILE A 48 -7.06 -3.80 -1.02
N LYS A 49 -7.32 -3.44 0.24
CA LYS A 49 -7.48 -2.06 0.67
C LYS A 49 -6.44 -1.73 1.73
N ILE A 50 -5.36 -1.08 1.31
CA ILE A 50 -4.39 -0.47 2.21
C ILE A 50 -4.81 0.99 2.40
N PRO A 51 -5.02 1.46 3.64
CA PRO A 51 -5.39 2.85 3.86
C PRO A 51 -4.24 3.78 3.49
N ASN A 52 -4.57 4.97 2.95
CA ASN A 52 -3.56 6.01 2.76
C ASN A 52 -2.99 6.45 4.11
N PRO A 53 -1.66 6.62 4.23
CA PRO A 53 -1.05 7.00 5.49
C PRO A 53 -1.57 8.38 5.92
N GLN A 54 -2.09 8.42 7.15
CA GLN A 54 -2.39 9.67 7.86
C GLN A 54 -1.38 9.78 9.00
N VAL A 55 -0.88 10.99 9.26
CA VAL A 55 0.20 11.21 10.23
C VAL A 55 -0.16 12.28 11.25
N GLU A 56 0.38 12.11 12.44
CA GLU A 56 0.58 13.18 13.41
C GLU A 56 2.05 13.62 13.41
N GLN A 57 2.32 14.77 14.04
CA GLN A 57 3.66 15.34 14.06
C GLN A 57 4.04 15.95 15.40
N ASN A 58 5.35 16.05 15.64
CA ASN A 58 5.91 16.84 16.72
C ASN A 58 7.28 17.41 16.29
N PRO A 59 7.60 18.69 16.59
CA PRO A 59 6.81 19.63 17.39
C PRO A 59 5.61 20.21 16.64
N LYS A 60 4.65 20.68 17.44
CA LYS A 60 3.48 21.43 17.00
C LYS A 60 3.25 22.61 17.94
N LEU A 61 3.23 23.82 17.40
CA LEU A 61 2.95 25.02 18.17
C LEU A 61 1.53 24.95 18.77
N GLU A 62 1.42 25.28 20.05
CA GLU A 62 0.12 25.35 20.73
C GLU A 62 -0.84 26.31 20.02
N ASN A 63 -2.12 25.96 20.01
CA ASN A 63 -3.19 26.72 19.35
C ASN A 63 -3.01 26.90 17.82
N THR A 64 -2.21 26.04 17.18
CA THR A 64 -2.11 25.95 15.72
C THR A 64 -2.59 24.59 15.20
N ALA A 65 -3.01 24.53 13.93
CA ALA A 65 -3.51 23.29 13.34
C ALA A 65 -2.43 22.21 13.19
N ASN A 66 -1.18 22.59 12.89
CA ASN A 66 -0.03 21.72 12.64
C ASN A 66 1.28 22.52 12.38
N THR A 67 1.43 23.70 12.97
CA THR A 67 2.61 24.54 12.68
C THR A 67 3.85 24.01 13.39
N THR A 68 4.92 23.76 12.64
CA THR A 68 6.26 23.44 13.19
C THR A 68 7.21 24.64 13.11
N LEU A 69 8.48 24.45 13.50
CA LEU A 69 9.50 25.49 13.61
C LEU A 69 10.62 25.35 12.59
N VAL A 70 11.16 26.48 12.16
CA VAL A 70 12.37 26.54 11.34
C VAL A 70 13.55 25.93 12.10
N ASN A 71 14.36 25.11 11.42
CA ASN A 71 15.55 24.44 11.93
C ASN A 71 15.30 23.54 13.16
N VAL A 72 14.09 22.99 13.28
CA VAL A 72 13.74 21.98 14.28
C VAL A 72 13.27 20.72 13.58
N ASP A 73 13.76 19.57 14.03
CA ASP A 73 13.36 18.27 13.49
C ASP A 73 11.89 18.02 13.80
N THR A 74 11.10 17.86 12.73
CA THR A 74 9.68 17.54 12.82
C THR A 74 9.51 16.06 12.52
N GLY A 75 9.27 15.26 13.56
CA GLY A 75 8.97 13.84 13.45
C GLY A 75 7.53 13.61 13.03
N PHE A 76 7.32 12.53 12.28
CA PHE A 76 6.00 12.08 11.81
C PHE A 76 5.79 10.62 12.21
N TRP A 77 4.57 10.27 12.57
CA TRP A 77 4.18 8.88 12.81
C TRP A 77 2.75 8.67 12.31
N VAL A 78 2.42 7.45 11.89
CA VAL A 78 1.09 7.13 11.39
C VAL A 78 0.07 7.10 12.53
N THR A 79 -1.13 7.61 12.27
CA THR A 79 -2.27 7.48 13.20
C THR A 79 -3.01 6.16 13.03
N ASP A 80 -2.87 5.53 11.85
CA ASP A 80 -3.41 4.21 11.53
C ASP A 80 -2.26 3.26 11.18
N PRO A 81 -1.87 2.36 12.10
CA PRO A 81 -0.81 1.37 11.85
C PRO A 81 -1.06 0.49 10.62
N ALA A 82 -2.32 0.28 10.20
CA ALA A 82 -2.64 -0.52 9.02
C ALA A 82 -2.10 0.10 7.73
N SER A 83 -1.85 1.41 7.70
CA SER A 83 -1.26 2.10 6.53
C SER A 83 0.20 1.72 6.24
N VAL A 84 0.87 1.08 7.21
CA VAL A 84 2.25 0.58 7.10
C VAL A 84 2.39 -0.87 7.55
N GLY A 85 1.29 -1.62 7.70
CA GLY A 85 1.35 -3.05 8.05
C GLY A 85 1.71 -3.34 9.49
N GLY A 86 1.41 -2.40 10.39
CA GLY A 86 1.79 -2.50 11.81
C GLY A 86 3.30 -2.37 12.01
N GLU A 87 3.80 -2.94 13.12
CA GLU A 87 5.22 -2.92 13.46
C GLU A 87 6.06 -3.82 12.53
N ASP A 88 5.44 -4.87 11.99
CA ASP A 88 6.11 -5.89 11.16
C ASP A 88 6.16 -5.52 9.67
N GLY A 89 5.39 -4.53 9.22
CA GLY A 89 5.36 -4.13 7.81
C GLY A 89 4.62 -5.09 6.89
N VAL A 90 3.70 -5.92 7.41
CA VAL A 90 3.08 -7.02 6.66
C VAL A 90 1.55 -6.89 6.64
N HIS A 91 0.95 -7.13 5.47
CA HIS A 91 -0.48 -7.35 5.32
C HIS A 91 -0.72 -8.64 4.54
N GLU A 92 -1.47 -9.57 5.13
CA GLU A 92 -1.85 -10.83 4.49
C GLU A 92 -3.35 -10.86 4.20
N ILE A 93 -3.73 -11.45 3.06
CA ILE A 93 -5.12 -11.77 2.74
C ILE A 93 -5.23 -13.20 2.21
N ARG A 94 -6.39 -13.82 2.41
CA ARG A 94 -6.69 -15.15 1.87
C ARG A 94 -7.98 -15.08 1.05
N ALA A 95 -7.94 -15.66 -0.14
CA ALA A 95 -9.11 -15.85 -0.99
C ALA A 95 -9.27 -17.33 -1.33
N THR A 96 -10.51 -17.77 -1.52
CA THR A 96 -10.85 -19.17 -1.78
C THR A 96 -12.11 -19.24 -2.62
N ILE A 97 -12.16 -20.21 -3.53
CA ILE A 97 -13.34 -20.60 -4.29
C ILE A 97 -13.76 -21.99 -3.77
N PRO A 98 -14.75 -22.07 -2.86
CA PRO A 98 -15.10 -23.33 -2.20
C PRO A 98 -15.53 -24.44 -3.16
N GLU A 99 -16.17 -24.10 -4.27
CA GLU A 99 -16.73 -25.04 -5.25
C GLU A 99 -15.64 -25.86 -5.96
N THR A 100 -14.48 -25.23 -6.20
CA THR A 100 -13.34 -25.85 -6.89
C THR A 100 -12.19 -26.20 -5.94
N GLY A 101 -12.22 -25.69 -4.72
CA GLY A 101 -11.15 -25.83 -3.73
C GLY A 101 -9.92 -24.98 -4.03
N VAL A 102 -9.99 -24.07 -5.00
CA VAL A 102 -8.88 -23.16 -5.34
C VAL A 102 -8.72 -22.13 -4.22
N TRP A 103 -7.48 -21.90 -3.79
CA TRP A 103 -7.17 -20.90 -2.77
C TRP A 103 -5.89 -20.15 -3.10
N VAL A 104 -5.78 -18.94 -2.55
CA VAL A 104 -4.56 -18.12 -2.59
C VAL A 104 -4.39 -17.38 -1.27
N GLU A 105 -3.14 -17.18 -0.90
CA GLU A 105 -2.71 -16.30 0.18
C GLU A 105 -1.78 -15.25 -0.43
N ILE A 106 -2.18 -13.97 -0.31
CA ILE A 106 -1.38 -12.83 -0.77
C ILE A 106 -0.72 -12.20 0.44
N ARG A 107 0.56 -11.87 0.29
CA ARG A 107 1.39 -11.22 1.28
C ARG A 107 1.95 -9.93 0.68
N ALA A 108 1.61 -8.81 1.28
CA ALA A 108 2.12 -7.49 0.97
C ALA A 108 3.10 -7.06 2.07
N GLU A 109 4.29 -6.62 1.68
CA GLU A 109 5.36 -6.18 2.58
C GLU A 109 5.81 -4.76 2.25
N THR A 110 5.99 -3.93 3.28
CA THR A 110 6.47 -2.55 3.14
C THR A 110 7.75 -2.32 3.94
N ASP A 111 8.64 -1.50 3.39
CA ASP A 111 9.83 -1.01 4.12
C ASP A 111 9.48 0.09 5.13
N GLY A 112 8.21 0.51 5.19
CA GLY A 112 7.67 1.45 6.17
C GLY A 112 7.11 2.71 5.53
N LEU A 113 7.52 3.86 6.05
CA LEU A 113 6.96 5.17 5.71
C LEU A 113 8.03 6.06 5.09
N GLN A 114 7.70 6.66 3.95
CA GLN A 114 8.51 7.69 3.31
C GLN A 114 7.84 9.05 3.50
N ILE A 115 8.62 10.03 3.94
CA ILE A 115 8.23 11.43 4.05
C ILE A 115 9.05 12.22 3.05
N ALA A 116 8.41 12.99 2.18
CA ALA A 116 9.06 13.81 1.19
C ALA A 116 8.50 15.23 1.20
N SER A 117 9.39 16.22 1.15
CA SER A 117 9.03 17.63 1.02
C SER A 117 10.11 18.36 0.23
N GLN A 118 9.86 19.62 -0.12
CA GLN A 118 10.91 20.46 -0.72
C GLN A 118 12.08 20.76 0.22
N ALA A 119 11.94 20.55 1.54
CA ALA A 119 13.01 20.75 2.50
C ALA A 119 13.93 19.52 2.62
N GLY A 120 13.45 18.36 2.20
CA GLY A 120 14.16 17.08 2.30
C GLY A 120 13.20 15.90 2.34
N SER A 121 13.77 14.70 2.35
CA SER A 121 13.04 13.44 2.46
C SER A 121 13.72 12.51 3.47
N THR A 122 12.91 11.65 4.09
CA THR A 122 13.36 10.61 5.00
C THR A 122 12.52 9.35 4.82
N THR A 123 13.06 8.21 5.21
CA THR A 123 12.36 6.93 5.26
C THR A 123 12.58 6.34 6.64
N CYS A 124 11.54 5.71 7.19
CA CYS A 124 11.61 5.01 8.45
C CYS A 124 10.91 3.66 8.37
N THR A 125 11.37 2.73 9.19
CA THR A 125 10.84 1.37 9.28
C THR A 125 9.38 1.37 9.74
N PRO A 126 8.61 0.29 9.53
CA PRO A 126 7.25 0.18 10.03
C PRO A 126 7.16 0.40 11.55
N ALA A 127 8.10 -0.18 12.31
CA ALA A 127 8.20 -0.02 13.77
C ALA A 127 8.42 1.44 14.21
N GLU A 128 9.28 2.18 13.52
CA GLU A 128 9.47 3.62 13.76
C GLU A 128 8.22 4.41 13.37
N ALA A 129 7.61 4.09 12.23
CA ALA A 129 6.46 4.79 11.69
C ALA A 129 5.22 4.70 12.60
N VAL A 130 5.03 3.62 13.35
CA VAL A 130 3.92 3.46 14.30
C VAL A 130 4.23 4.04 15.69
N THR A 131 5.47 4.45 15.95
CA THR A 131 5.89 4.93 17.27
C THR A 131 5.61 6.43 17.42
N ALA A 132 4.61 6.75 18.24
CA ALA A 132 4.30 8.14 18.58
C ALA A 132 5.44 8.81 19.35
N TRP A 133 5.62 10.11 19.13
CA TRP A 133 6.61 10.89 19.87
C TRP A 133 6.34 10.88 21.38
N SER A 134 7.42 10.87 22.17
CA SER A 134 7.38 11.00 23.63
C SER A 134 8.44 11.99 24.14
N PRO A 135 8.17 12.73 25.24
CA PRO A 135 9.16 13.62 25.84
C PRO A 135 10.45 12.90 26.21
N GLY A 136 11.60 13.45 25.80
CA GLY A 136 12.92 12.86 26.05
C GLY A 136 13.39 11.86 24.99
N SER A 137 12.58 11.61 23.96
CA SER A 137 12.96 10.79 22.80
C SER A 137 13.19 11.66 21.57
N ASP A 138 14.15 11.26 20.74
CA ASP A 138 14.37 11.87 19.43
C ASP A 138 13.21 11.51 18.48
N PRO A 139 12.74 12.46 17.65
CA PRO A 139 11.68 12.19 16.69
C PRO A 139 12.16 11.22 15.58
N ALA A 140 11.44 10.13 15.39
CA ALA A 140 11.60 9.26 14.21
C ALA A 140 10.93 9.87 12.96
N CYS A 141 11.29 9.36 11.78
CA CYS A 141 10.75 9.80 10.48
C CYS A 141 10.78 11.34 10.32
N SER A 142 11.89 11.99 10.68
CA SER A 142 11.95 13.45 10.81
C SER A 142 12.38 14.19 9.54
N VAL A 143 11.79 15.38 9.35
CA VAL A 143 12.19 16.35 8.33
C VAL A 143 12.46 17.69 9.00
N GLN A 144 13.53 18.37 8.57
CA GLN A 144 13.87 19.71 9.05
C GLN A 144 13.60 20.76 7.98
N PHE A 145 12.77 21.76 8.32
CA PHE A 145 12.47 22.87 7.43
C PHE A 145 13.42 24.05 7.70
N ASN A 146 14.15 24.51 6.68
CA ASN A 146 15.18 25.54 6.84
C ASN A 146 14.68 26.98 6.65
N ARG A 147 13.40 27.17 6.33
CA ARG A 147 12.79 28.48 6.06
C ARG A 147 11.34 28.49 6.51
N ALA A 148 10.87 29.62 7.02
CA ALA A 148 9.46 29.79 7.35
C ALA A 148 8.60 29.73 6.08
N SER A 149 7.36 29.24 6.23
CA SER A 149 6.42 29.10 5.10
C SER A 149 5.66 30.39 4.81
N THR A 150 6.19 31.58 5.15
CA THR A 150 5.49 32.88 4.99
C THR A 150 5.11 33.18 3.55
N HIS A 151 5.82 32.61 2.58
CA HIS A 151 5.53 32.70 1.15
C HIS A 151 4.51 31.65 0.65
N LEU A 152 4.08 30.71 1.52
CA LEU A 152 3.17 29.61 1.21
C LEU A 152 1.98 29.65 2.17
N PRO A 153 0.82 30.20 1.75
CA PRO A 153 -0.34 30.39 2.62
C PRO A 153 -0.87 29.12 3.32
N GLY A 154 -0.55 27.93 2.80
CA GLY A 154 -0.91 26.64 3.39
C GLY A 154 0.21 25.92 4.14
N GLY A 155 1.46 26.38 4.07
CA GLY A 155 2.63 25.61 4.51
C GLY A 155 3.34 24.88 3.37
N TYR A 156 4.38 24.11 3.69
CA TYR A 156 5.05 23.26 2.71
C TYR A 156 4.23 22.01 2.43
N PRO A 157 4.06 21.61 1.15
CA PRO A 157 3.51 20.31 0.84
C PRO A 157 4.49 19.23 1.29
N VAL A 158 3.97 18.29 2.08
CA VAL A 158 4.66 17.08 2.52
C VAL A 158 3.88 15.90 1.97
N THR A 159 4.54 15.07 1.17
CA THR A 159 4.00 13.79 0.69
C THR A 159 4.44 12.70 1.66
N VAL A 160 3.47 11.94 2.14
CA VAL A 160 3.67 10.76 2.97
C VAL A 160 3.22 9.57 2.16
N SER A 161 4.09 8.58 2.00
CA SER A 161 3.80 7.41 1.17
C SER A 161 4.28 6.12 1.81
N SER A 162 3.59 5.01 1.50
CA SER A 162 4.06 3.66 1.79
C SER A 162 4.00 2.83 0.51
N ALA A 163 5.10 2.15 0.21
CA ALA A 163 5.25 1.30 -0.96
C ALA A 163 5.29 -0.17 -0.54
N TRP A 164 4.52 -1.00 -1.23
CA TRP A 164 4.26 -2.38 -0.84
C TRP A 164 4.63 -3.33 -1.97
N ASN A 165 5.55 -4.24 -1.70
CA ASN A 165 5.85 -5.36 -2.58
C ASN A 165 4.87 -6.50 -2.29
N THR A 166 4.28 -7.06 -3.33
CA THR A 166 3.19 -8.04 -3.21
C THR A 166 3.60 -9.38 -3.81
N SER A 167 3.28 -10.46 -3.09
CA SER A 167 3.51 -11.84 -3.54
C SER A 167 2.33 -12.71 -3.16
N TRP A 168 2.20 -13.85 -3.82
CA TRP A 168 1.15 -14.81 -3.54
C TRP A 168 1.64 -16.24 -3.61
N ARG A 169 0.98 -17.12 -2.87
CA ARG A 169 1.04 -18.58 -3.01
C ARG A 169 -0.37 -19.12 -3.10
N GLY A 170 -0.58 -20.21 -3.81
CA GLY A 170 -1.91 -20.74 -4.00
C GLY A 170 -1.93 -22.17 -4.52
N GLY A 171 -3.12 -22.73 -4.52
CA GLY A 171 -3.28 -24.15 -4.71
C GLY A 171 -4.72 -24.61 -4.86
N VAL A 172 -4.88 -25.93 -4.89
CA VAL A 172 -6.19 -26.60 -4.98
C VAL A 172 -6.29 -27.62 -3.86
N GLY A 173 -7.40 -27.58 -3.11
CA GLY A 173 -7.55 -28.35 -1.89
C GLY A 173 -6.46 -27.99 -0.88
N ASP A 174 -5.80 -29.01 -0.33
CA ASP A 174 -4.71 -28.80 0.66
C ASP A 174 -3.31 -28.71 0.04
N THR A 175 -3.21 -28.67 -1.31
CA THR A 175 -1.93 -28.67 -2.01
C THR A 175 -1.65 -27.31 -2.62
N GLU A 176 -0.53 -26.69 -2.22
CA GLU A 176 0.04 -25.55 -2.95
C GLU A 176 0.56 -26.03 -4.30
N THR A 177 0.13 -25.38 -5.38
CA THR A 177 0.49 -25.75 -6.75
C THR A 177 1.28 -24.66 -7.46
N ASP A 178 1.18 -23.42 -7.00
CA ASP A 178 1.75 -22.26 -7.69
C ASP A 178 2.01 -21.07 -6.76
N SER A 179 2.87 -20.16 -7.18
CA SER A 179 3.21 -18.93 -6.46
C SER A 179 3.85 -17.90 -7.40
N GLY A 180 3.83 -16.63 -6.99
CA GLY A 180 4.44 -15.57 -7.79
C GLY A 180 4.46 -14.21 -7.11
N THR A 181 4.89 -13.20 -7.87
CA THR A 181 4.83 -11.79 -7.49
C THR A 181 3.64 -11.12 -8.17
N LEU A 182 3.12 -10.06 -7.56
CA LEU A 182 2.06 -9.23 -8.13
C LEU A 182 2.55 -7.79 -8.29
N ASP A 183 1.73 -6.93 -8.89
CA ASP A 183 2.06 -5.51 -9.04
C ASP A 183 2.20 -4.83 -7.66
N PRO A 184 3.21 -3.98 -7.44
CA PRO A 184 3.37 -3.29 -6.17
C PRO A 184 2.22 -2.30 -5.95
N ILE A 185 1.88 -2.08 -4.68
CA ILE A 185 0.85 -1.12 -4.27
C ILE A 185 1.56 0.09 -3.66
N THR A 186 1.13 1.30 -4.00
CA THR A 186 1.59 2.53 -3.35
C THR A 186 0.40 3.30 -2.84
N THR A 187 0.45 3.70 -1.57
CA THR A 187 -0.54 4.57 -0.95
C THR A 187 0.14 5.86 -0.52
N GLU A 188 -0.54 6.99 -0.73
CA GLU A 188 0.03 8.29 -0.41
C GLU A 188 -1.02 9.30 0.04
N THR A 189 -0.58 10.24 0.86
CA THR A 189 -1.33 11.44 1.24
C THR A 189 -0.39 12.64 1.15
N THR A 190 -0.90 13.78 0.67
CA THR A 190 -0.19 15.05 0.79
C THR A 190 -0.89 15.93 1.82
N LEU A 191 -0.12 16.44 2.78
CA LEU A 191 -0.56 17.42 3.78
C LEU A 191 0.32 18.66 3.72
N ASN A 192 -0.24 19.82 4.02
CA ASN A 192 0.53 21.05 4.08
C ASN A 192 0.95 21.35 5.52
N ILE A 193 2.24 21.55 5.75
CA ILE A 193 2.83 21.81 7.07
C ILE A 193 3.28 23.27 7.15
N PRO A 194 2.56 24.13 7.91
CA PRO A 194 3.01 25.49 8.19
C PRO A 194 4.31 25.48 9.00
N VAL A 195 5.22 26.39 8.69
CA VAL A 195 6.51 26.52 9.38
C VAL A 195 6.70 27.96 9.83
N ALA A 196 6.85 28.16 11.13
CA ALA A 196 7.09 29.45 11.74
C ALA A 196 8.55 29.61 12.17
N GLU A 197 9.06 30.83 12.08
CA GLU A 197 10.32 31.21 12.71
C GLU A 197 10.01 31.81 14.08
N VAL A 198 10.75 31.40 15.11
CA VAL A 198 10.66 31.98 16.45
C VAL A 198 11.87 32.87 16.67
N GLN A 199 11.62 34.14 17.00
CA GLN A 199 12.65 35.07 17.43
C GLN A 199 12.45 35.35 18.92
N THR A 200 13.52 35.22 19.70
CA THR A 200 13.53 35.63 21.10
C THR A 200 14.00 37.08 21.20
N LEU A 201 13.22 37.92 21.88
CA LEU A 201 13.65 39.25 22.28
C LEU A 201 14.40 39.13 23.62
N VAL A 202 15.67 39.50 23.66
CA VAL A 202 16.41 39.64 24.92
C VAL A 202 16.21 41.07 25.41
N THR A 203 15.60 41.23 26.59
CA THR A 203 15.54 42.52 27.29
C THR A 203 16.51 42.46 28.47
N ASP A 204 17.45 43.42 28.50
CA ASP A 204 18.41 43.61 29.60
C ASP A 204 17.75 44.12 30.90
#